data_AF-A0A482VPU0-F1
#
_entry.id   AF-A0A482VPU0-F1
#
_cell.length_a   1.000
_cell.length_b   1.000
_cell.length_c   1.000
_cell.angle_alpha   90.00
_cell.angle_beta   90.00
_cell.angle_gamma   90.00
#
_symmetry.space_group_name_H-M   'P 1'
#
loop_
_entity.id
_entity.type
_entity.pdbx_description
1 polymer ?
#
loop_
_entity_poly.entity_id
_entity_poly.type
_entity_poly.pdbx_seq_one_letter_code
_entity_poly.pdbx_strand_id
1 'polypeptide(L)'
;MKHITSSPYHPQTQGALEKWHSSLKEYLRHFVNKVQDNWDDYLESAIFCYNTIIHSTTQFTLFEIIFGNKASVPNSITWKPDFHYNYDDYHEQLKLKLNKTFEIARENIIKSKEKSKSFDDRKIHDHINYKVGDKVYVSVMGSTPELSKKLSSCFKGPYTITKIHKNHTVTLKLKNKEMT
;
A
#
# COMPACT_ATOMS: atom_id res chain seq x y z
N MET A 1 7.08 -9.71 23.58
CA MET A 1 6.90 -9.14 22.22
C MET A 1 7.75 -7.89 22.08
N LYS A 2 8.55 -7.77 21.02
CA LYS A 2 9.38 -6.58 20.77
C LYS A 2 8.58 -5.60 19.89
N HIS A 3 8.30 -4.41 20.42
CA HIS A 3 7.59 -3.37 19.66
C HIS A 3 8.57 -2.61 18.76
N ILE A 4 8.28 -2.56 17.46
CA ILE A 4 9.10 -1.83 16.47
C ILE A 4 8.27 -0.64 15.99
N THR A 5 8.75 0.57 16.23
CA THR A 5 8.07 1.82 15.85
C THR A 5 8.65 2.39 14.56
N SER A 6 7.79 2.85 13.65
CA SER A 6 8.19 3.64 12.49
C SER A 6 8.41 5.11 12.85
N SER A 7 9.21 5.82 12.05
CA SER A 7 9.37 7.27 12.19
C SER A 7 8.02 7.99 12.01
N PRO A 8 7.71 9.01 12.82
CA PRO A 8 6.53 9.84 12.60
C PRO A 8 6.58 10.47 11.20
N TYR A 9 5.40 10.59 10.57
CA TYR A 9 5.22 11.15 9.22
C TYR A 9 5.97 10.45 8.08
N HIS A 10 6.32 9.17 8.24
CA HIS A 10 6.92 8.36 7.18
C HIS A 10 5.97 7.22 6.72
N PRO A 11 4.87 7.54 5.99
CA PRO A 11 3.84 6.58 5.59
C PRO A 11 4.40 5.45 4.71
N GLN A 12 5.52 5.68 4.03
CA GLN A 12 6.20 4.67 3.24
C GLN A 12 6.63 3.43 4.06
N THR A 13 6.94 3.56 5.36
CA THR A 13 7.30 2.40 6.19
C THR A 13 6.09 1.49 6.47
N GLN A 14 4.87 2.04 6.51
CA GLN A 14 3.64 1.30 6.77
C GLN A 14 2.79 1.05 5.52
N GLY A 15 3.37 1.26 4.33
CA GLY A 15 2.62 1.26 3.07
C GLY A 15 1.84 -0.02 2.77
N ALA A 16 2.30 -1.19 3.22
CA ALA A 16 1.56 -2.45 3.04
C ALA A 16 0.24 -2.48 3.84
N LEU A 17 0.28 -2.00 5.09
CA LEU A 17 -0.90 -1.88 5.95
C LEU A 17 -1.83 -0.78 5.45
N GLU A 18 -1.29 0.36 5.03
CA GLU A 18 -2.08 1.44 4.43
C GLU A 18 -2.78 0.98 3.15
N LYS A 19 -2.10 0.19 2.31
CA LYS A 19 -2.68 -0.40 1.10
C LYS A 19 -3.79 -1.38 1.45
N TRP A 20 -3.60 -2.23 2.44
CA TRP A 20 -4.63 -3.13 2.97
C TRP A 20 -5.87 -2.35 3.43
N HIS A 21 -5.67 -1.32 4.26
CA HIS A 21 -6.76 -0.45 4.72
C HIS A 21 -7.47 0.25 3.57
N SER A 22 -6.74 0.66 2.52
CA SER A 22 -7.34 1.26 1.34
C SER A 22 -8.27 0.29 0.62
N SER A 23 -7.83 -0.95 0.38
CA SER A 23 -8.65 -1.98 -0.27
C SER A 23 -9.89 -2.33 0.55
N LEU A 24 -9.75 -2.44 1.88
CA LEU A 24 -10.87 -2.69 2.77
C LEU A 24 -11.92 -1.56 2.70
N LYS A 25 -11.47 -0.31 2.77
CA LYS A 25 -12.35 0.86 2.66
C LYS A 25 -13.04 0.93 1.30
N GLU A 26 -12.35 0.55 0.23
CA GLU A 26 -12.91 0.50 -1.11
C GLU A 26 -14.01 -0.56 -1.22
N TYR A 27 -13.79 -1.75 -0.67
CA TYR A 27 -14.82 -2.79 -0.60
C TYR A 27 -16.05 -2.29 0.18
N LEU A 28 -15.84 -1.84 1.42
CA LEU A 28 -16.94 -1.42 2.30
C LEU A 28 -17.75 -0.26 1.70
N ARG A 29 -17.12 0.67 0.97
CA ARG A 29 -17.79 1.79 0.30
C ARG A 29 -18.94 1.35 -0.63
N HIS A 30 -18.86 0.16 -1.21
CA HIS A 30 -19.88 -0.34 -2.14
C HIS A 30 -21.10 -0.96 -1.43
N PHE A 31 -20.97 -1.40 -0.18
CA PHE A 31 -22.00 -2.14 0.55
C PHE A 31 -22.60 -1.36 1.71
N VAL A 32 -21.82 -0.46 2.31
CA VAL A 32 -22.25 0.38 3.41
C VAL A 32 -23.33 1.35 2.93
N ASN A 33 -24.37 1.50 3.74
CA ASN A 33 -25.48 2.39 3.42
C ASN A 33 -25.07 3.88 3.53
N LYS A 34 -26.00 4.80 3.22
CA LYS A 34 -25.70 6.26 3.27
C LYS A 34 -25.40 6.78 4.68
N VAL A 35 -25.90 6.11 5.72
CA VAL A 35 -25.78 6.52 7.13
C VAL A 35 -24.51 5.94 7.77
N GLN A 36 -23.93 4.89 7.17
CA GLN A 36 -22.71 4.22 7.58
C GLN A 36 -22.77 3.53 8.94
N ASP A 37 -23.94 3.05 9.32
CA ASP A 37 -24.19 2.35 10.59
C ASP A 37 -24.15 0.82 10.47
N ASN A 38 -23.99 0.28 9.25
CA ASN A 38 -24.04 -1.16 8.96
C ASN A 38 -22.72 -1.72 8.39
N TRP A 39 -21.59 -1.06 8.67
CA TRP A 39 -20.30 -1.45 8.07
C TRP A 39 -19.69 -2.69 8.70
N ASP A 40 -20.00 -2.96 9.96
CA ASP A 40 -19.59 -4.11 10.73
C ASP A 40 -20.21 -5.41 10.19
N ASP A 41 -21.47 -5.35 9.73
CA ASP A 41 -22.14 -6.48 9.07
C ASP A 41 -21.39 -6.98 7.82
N TYR A 42 -20.70 -6.09 7.12
CA TYR A 42 -19.94 -6.42 5.90
C TYR A 42 -18.46 -6.68 6.14
N LEU A 43 -17.96 -6.49 7.37
CA LEU A 43 -16.54 -6.59 7.67
C LEU A 43 -16.01 -8.01 7.43
N GLU A 44 -16.74 -9.03 7.90
CA GLU A 44 -16.36 -10.43 7.71
C GLU A 44 -16.33 -10.82 6.23
N SER A 45 -17.34 -10.37 5.48
CA SER A 45 -17.42 -10.57 4.03
C SER A 45 -16.25 -9.90 3.31
N ALA A 46 -15.90 -8.67 3.69
CA ALA A 46 -14.78 -7.94 3.12
C ALA A 46 -13.44 -8.64 3.38
N ILE A 47 -13.22 -9.13 4.60
CA ILE A 47 -12.02 -9.87 4.98
C ILE A 47 -11.95 -11.20 4.23
N PHE A 48 -13.06 -11.92 4.13
CA PHE A 48 -13.13 -13.16 3.37
C PHE A 48 -12.76 -12.92 1.90
N CYS A 49 -13.40 -11.95 1.24
CA CYS A 49 -13.07 -11.58 -0.14
C CYS A 49 -11.59 -11.21 -0.28
N TYR A 50 -11.05 -10.40 0.63
CA TYR A 50 -9.64 -10.02 0.60
C TYR A 50 -8.70 -11.23 0.70
N ASN A 51 -9.05 -12.21 1.54
CA ASN A 51 -8.27 -13.43 1.74
C ASN A 51 -8.36 -14.41 0.56
N THR A 52 -9.46 -14.39 -0.21
CA THR A 52 -9.71 -15.29 -1.35
C THR A 52 -9.41 -14.68 -2.72
N ILE A 53 -9.09 -13.39 -2.80
CA ILE A 53 -8.69 -12.73 -4.06
C ILE A 53 -7.19 -12.93 -4.31
N ILE A 54 -6.82 -13.12 -5.57
CA ILE A 54 -5.42 -13.21 -6.01
C ILE A 54 -4.80 -11.82 -5.93
N HIS A 55 -3.74 -11.67 -5.13
CA HIS A 55 -3.02 -10.40 -5.00
C HIS A 55 -1.98 -10.26 -6.10
N SER A 56 -1.92 -9.10 -6.75
CA SER A 56 -0.98 -8.86 -7.87
C SER A 56 0.50 -8.94 -7.47
N THR A 57 0.82 -8.65 -6.21
CA THR A 57 2.21 -8.70 -5.71
C THR A 57 2.68 -10.13 -5.47
N THR A 58 1.82 -11.00 -4.92
CA THR A 58 2.19 -12.38 -4.59
C THR A 58 1.83 -13.35 -5.71
N GLN A 59 0.84 -13.02 -6.55
CA GLN A 59 0.17 -13.88 -7.53
C GLN A 59 -0.60 -15.06 -6.91
N PHE A 60 -0.83 -15.01 -5.60
CA PHE A 60 -1.60 -15.99 -4.83
C PHE A 60 -2.63 -15.29 -3.96
N THR A 61 -3.65 -16.04 -3.53
CA THR A 61 -4.54 -15.60 -2.45
C THR A 61 -3.82 -15.70 -1.10
N LEU A 62 -4.21 -14.88 -0.11
CA LEU A 62 -3.62 -15.01 1.24
C LEU A 62 -3.97 -16.35 1.86
N PHE A 63 -5.18 -16.83 1.60
CA PHE A 63 -5.62 -18.13 2.08
C PHE A 63 -4.71 -19.26 1.57
N GLU A 64 -4.34 -19.25 0.28
CA GLU A 64 -3.38 -20.22 -0.27
C GLU A 64 -1.98 -20.11 0.35
N ILE A 65 -1.53 -18.90 0.63
CA ILE A 65 -0.21 -18.68 1.24
C ILE A 65 -0.17 -19.26 2.66
N ILE A 66 -1.27 -19.15 3.41
CA ILE A 66 -1.33 -19.60 4.81
C ILE A 66 -1.62 -21.10 4.90
N PHE A 67 -2.58 -21.60 4.12
CA PHE A 67 -3.12 -22.95 4.25
C PHE A 67 -2.67 -23.91 3.14
N GLY A 68 -1.98 -23.42 2.11
CA GLY A 68 -1.49 -24.22 0.99
C GLY A 68 -2.57 -24.62 -0.02
N ASN A 69 -3.84 -24.31 0.24
CA ASN A 69 -4.98 -24.67 -0.60
C ASN A 69 -5.85 -23.45 -0.89
N LYS A 70 -6.63 -23.49 -1.97
CA LYS A 70 -7.61 -22.43 -2.26
C LYS A 70 -8.78 -22.52 -1.29
N ALA A 71 -9.32 -21.37 -0.91
CA ALA A 71 -10.56 -21.34 -0.14
C ALA A 71 -11.69 -21.94 -0.98
N SER A 72 -12.51 -22.78 -0.35
CA SER A 72 -13.73 -23.27 -0.98
C SER A 72 -14.75 -22.14 -1.02
N VAL A 73 -15.11 -21.71 -2.23
CA VAL A 73 -16.15 -20.70 -2.46
C VAL A 73 -17.31 -21.35 -3.20
N PRO A 74 -18.55 -20.88 -3.06
CA PRO A 74 -19.70 -21.49 -3.75
C PRO A 74 -19.51 -21.65 -5.26
N ASN A 75 -18.71 -20.77 -5.89
CA ASN A 75 -18.41 -20.83 -7.32
C ASN A 75 -17.24 -21.79 -7.69
N SER A 76 -16.58 -22.44 -6.72
CA SER A 76 -15.43 -23.33 -6.95
C SER A 76 -15.79 -24.81 -7.08
N ILE A 77 -17.04 -25.14 -7.46
CA ILE A 77 -17.59 -26.50 -7.56
C ILE A 77 -16.83 -27.42 -8.54
N THR A 78 -15.84 -26.90 -9.27
CA THR A 78 -14.93 -27.71 -10.11
C THR A 78 -13.87 -28.49 -9.32
N TRP A 79 -13.92 -28.53 -7.98
CA TRP A 79 -12.95 -29.26 -7.16
C TRP A 79 -13.07 -30.77 -7.41
N LYS A 80 -12.01 -31.37 -7.98
CA LYS A 80 -11.85 -32.84 -7.99
C LYS A 80 -11.21 -33.26 -6.67
N PRO A 81 -11.82 -34.15 -5.88
CA PRO A 81 -11.21 -34.59 -4.62
C PRO A 81 -9.86 -35.24 -4.91
N ASP A 82 -8.81 -34.71 -4.28
CA ASP A 82 -7.49 -35.35 -4.27
C ASP A 82 -7.53 -36.45 -3.21
N PHE A 83 -7.54 -37.71 -3.66
CA PHE A 83 -7.55 -38.86 -2.77
C PHE A 83 -6.13 -39.13 -2.29
N HIS A 84 -5.83 -38.74 -1.05
CA HIS A 84 -4.63 -39.19 -0.37
C HIS A 84 -4.96 -40.44 0.44
N TYR A 85 -4.34 -41.57 0.10
CA TYR A 85 -4.57 -42.84 0.79
C TYR A 85 -3.86 -42.91 2.15
N ASN A 86 -2.87 -42.05 2.39
CA ASN A 86 -2.12 -41.96 3.65
C ASN A 86 -2.01 -40.50 4.12
N TYR A 87 -2.19 -40.29 5.42
CA TYR A 87 -2.05 -38.98 6.08
C TYR A 87 -0.63 -38.43 6.00
N ASP A 88 0.38 -39.29 6.16
CA ASP A 88 1.79 -38.86 6.14
C ASP A 88 2.20 -38.33 4.76
N ASP A 89 1.74 -38.98 3.69
CA ASP A 89 1.96 -38.55 2.31
C ASP A 89 1.28 -37.20 2.03
N TYR A 90 0.05 -37.00 2.50
CA TYR A 90 -0.65 -35.71 2.41
C TYR A 90 0.14 -34.58 3.10
N HIS A 91 0.63 -34.84 4.31
CA HIS A 91 1.36 -33.85 5.10
C HIS A 91 2.67 -33.44 4.43
N GLU A 92 3.42 -34.40 3.88
CA GLU A 92 4.65 -34.10 3.13
C GLU A 92 4.36 -33.30 1.86
N GLN A 93 3.34 -33.68 1.10
CA GLN A 93 2.94 -32.94 -0.10
C GLN A 93 2.48 -31.51 0.23
N LEU A 94 1.72 -31.33 1.32
CA LEU A 94 1.27 -30.02 1.77
C LEU A 94 2.45 -29.13 2.16
N LYS A 95 3.44 -29.67 2.88
CA LYS A 95 4.68 -28.94 3.23
C LYS A 95 5.45 -28.52 2.00
N LEU A 96 5.65 -29.44 1.04
CA LEU A 96 6.33 -29.14 -0.22
C LEU A 96 5.61 -28.04 -0.99
N LYS A 97 4.28 -28.11 -1.06
CA LYS A 97 3.44 -27.10 -1.70
C LYS A 97 3.57 -25.74 -1.02
N LEU A 98 3.49 -25.68 0.30
CA LEU A 98 3.64 -24.43 1.08
C LEU A 98 5.02 -23.81 0.85
N ASN A 99 6.10 -24.60 0.97
CA ASN A 99 7.46 -24.12 0.74
C ASN A 99 7.62 -23.52 -0.67
N LYS A 100 7.13 -24.25 -1.68
CA LYS A 100 7.17 -23.77 -3.08
C LYS A 100 6.34 -22.50 -3.28
N THR A 101 5.15 -22.43 -2.71
CA THR A 101 4.31 -21.22 -2.75
C THR A 101 5.03 -20.05 -2.11
N PHE A 102 5.67 -20.24 -0.95
CA PHE A 102 6.44 -19.19 -0.28
C PHE A 102 7.63 -18.71 -1.10
N GLU A 103 8.38 -19.62 -1.71
CA GLU A 103 9.51 -19.27 -2.59
C GLU A 103 9.04 -18.41 -3.76
N ILE A 104 8.01 -18.86 -4.49
CA ILE A 104 7.46 -18.12 -5.63
C ILE A 104 6.89 -16.77 -5.19
N ALA A 105 6.12 -16.74 -4.10
CA ALA A 105 5.55 -15.50 -3.58
C ALA A 105 6.65 -14.51 -3.17
N ARG A 106 7.73 -14.98 -2.56
CA ARG A 106 8.88 -14.17 -2.18
C ARG A 106 9.58 -13.58 -3.40
N GLU A 107 9.82 -14.38 -4.43
CA GLU A 107 10.39 -13.89 -5.69
C GLU A 107 9.48 -12.83 -6.33
N ASN A 108 8.17 -13.07 -6.38
CA ASN A 108 7.21 -12.13 -6.94
C ASN A 108 7.19 -10.80 -6.17
N ILE A 109 7.26 -10.85 -4.83
CA ILE A 109 7.38 -9.66 -3.98
C ILE A 109 8.68 -8.89 -4.31
N ILE A 110 9.81 -9.58 -4.46
CA ILE A 110 11.10 -8.95 -4.80
C ILE A 110 11.00 -8.29 -6.17
N LYS A 111 10.54 -9.01 -7.20
CA LYS A 111 10.33 -8.49 -8.56
C LYS A 111 9.38 -7.29 -8.57
N SER A 112 8.30 -7.35 -7.80
CA SER A 112 7.36 -6.23 -7.67
C SER A 112 8.03 -5.01 -7.02
N LYS A 113 8.87 -5.21 -5.99
CA LYS A 113 9.62 -4.12 -5.34
C LYS A 113 10.64 -3.51 -6.29
N GLU A 114 11.39 -4.31 -7.03
CA GLU A 114 12.35 -3.85 -8.04
C GLU A 114 11.64 -3.07 -9.14
N LYS A 115 10.50 -3.56 -9.61
CA LYS A 115 9.66 -2.86 -10.59
C LYS A 115 9.21 -1.52 -10.03
N SER A 116 8.60 -1.47 -8.83
CA SER A 116 8.20 -0.22 -8.18
C SER A 116 9.37 0.76 -8.03
N LYS A 117 10.53 0.27 -7.57
CA LYS A 117 11.75 1.07 -7.48
C LYS A 117 12.17 1.63 -8.83
N SER A 118 12.15 0.84 -9.90
CA SER A 118 12.49 1.32 -11.26
C SER A 118 11.53 2.39 -11.79
N PHE A 119 10.26 2.37 -11.39
CA PHE A 119 9.28 3.41 -11.72
C PHE A 119 9.54 4.67 -10.90
N ASP A 120 9.78 4.53 -9.60
CA ASP A 120 10.11 5.65 -8.72
C ASP A 120 11.43 6.30 -9.13
N ASP A 121 12.48 5.53 -9.38
CA ASP A 121 13.79 6.01 -9.81
C ASP A 121 13.70 6.77 -11.15
N ARG A 122 12.89 6.30 -12.12
CA ARG A 122 12.61 7.03 -13.37
C ARG A 122 11.91 8.36 -13.10
N LYS A 123 10.92 8.37 -12.22
CA LYS A 123 10.18 9.58 -11.84
C LYS A 123 11.05 10.57 -11.07
N ILE A 124 12.02 10.08 -10.30
CA ILE A 124 13.03 10.89 -9.61
C ILE A 124 14.05 11.45 -10.63
N HIS A 125 14.32 10.72 -11.71
CA HIS A 125 15.22 11.18 -12.78
C HIS A 125 14.63 12.28 -13.66
N ASP A 126 13.33 12.57 -13.61
CA ASP A 126 12.75 13.86 -14.02
C ASP A 126 13.03 14.93 -12.94
N HIS A 127 14.27 14.99 -12.49
CA HIS A 127 14.74 15.96 -11.52
C HIS A 127 14.66 17.35 -12.17
N ILE A 128 13.64 18.11 -11.81
CA ILE A 128 13.63 19.54 -12.05
C ILE A 128 14.84 20.09 -11.30
N ASN A 129 15.90 20.40 -12.04
CA ASN A 129 17.09 21.04 -11.51
C ASN A 129 16.72 22.47 -11.14
N TYR A 130 16.26 22.64 -9.91
CA TYR A 130 15.98 23.96 -9.35
C TYR A 130 17.24 24.82 -9.40
N LYS A 131 17.07 26.09 -9.74
CA LYS A 131 18.11 27.11 -9.66
C LYS A 131 17.75 28.10 -8.56
N VAL A 132 18.77 28.68 -7.94
CA VAL A 132 18.57 29.82 -7.02
C VAL A 132 17.89 30.93 -7.82
N GLY A 133 16.75 31.42 -7.35
CA GLY A 133 15.90 32.37 -8.07
C GLY A 133 14.64 31.78 -8.70
N ASP A 134 14.52 30.46 -8.84
CA ASP A 134 13.30 29.83 -9.37
C ASP A 134 12.12 30.03 -8.42
N LYS A 135 10.94 30.18 -9.01
CA LYS A 135 9.67 30.31 -8.30
C LYS A 135 8.98 28.96 -8.19
N VAL A 136 8.77 28.50 -6.96
CA VAL A 136 8.13 27.22 -6.66
C VAL A 136 6.88 27.40 -5.81
N TYR A 137 5.93 26.50 -5.99
CA TYR A 137 4.76 26.38 -5.13
C TYR A 137 5.00 25.29 -4.09
N VAL A 138 4.69 25.57 -2.83
CA VAL A 138 4.82 24.62 -1.72
C VAL A 138 3.48 23.96 -1.48
N SER A 139 3.45 22.63 -1.49
CA SER A 139 2.27 21.86 -1.11
C SER A 139 2.02 22.05 0.39
N VAL A 140 0.86 22.58 0.76
CA VAL A 140 0.48 22.77 2.15
C VAL A 140 -0.43 21.63 2.57
N MET A 141 0.15 20.64 3.25
CA MET A 141 -0.61 19.62 3.95
C MET A 141 -1.12 20.16 5.29
N GLY A 142 -2.01 21.15 5.23
CA GLY A 142 -2.62 21.75 6.41
C GLY A 142 -3.80 22.62 6.03
N SER A 143 -4.99 22.22 6.47
CA SER A 143 -6.17 23.06 6.43
C SER A 143 -6.01 24.11 7.53
N THR A 144 -6.19 25.39 7.20
CA THR A 144 -6.52 26.39 8.23
C THR A 144 -7.82 25.92 8.90
N PRO A 145 -7.97 26.01 10.24
CA PRO A 145 -9.08 25.40 10.98
C PRO A 145 -10.50 25.67 10.43
N GLU A 146 -10.66 26.71 9.63
CA GLU A 146 -11.92 27.24 9.10
C GLU A 146 -12.32 26.69 7.70
N LEU A 147 -11.47 25.94 6.98
CA LEU A 147 -11.76 25.53 5.59
C LEU A 147 -11.61 24.03 5.33
N SER A 148 -12.56 23.45 4.58
CA SER A 148 -12.51 22.04 4.16
C SER A 148 -11.25 21.75 3.33
N LYS A 149 -10.46 20.76 3.80
CA LYS A 149 -9.23 20.26 3.15
C LYS A 149 -9.42 19.87 1.67
N LYS A 150 -10.65 19.59 1.25
CA LYS A 150 -11.01 19.22 -0.13
C LYS A 150 -11.26 20.41 -1.07
N LEU A 151 -11.51 21.61 -0.52
CA LEU A 151 -11.88 22.81 -1.30
C LEU A 151 -10.84 23.95 -1.20
N SER A 152 -9.86 23.86 -0.30
CA SER A 152 -8.77 24.84 -0.18
C SER A 152 -7.65 24.58 -1.19
N SER A 153 -6.96 25.63 -1.67
CA SER A 153 -5.77 25.48 -2.52
C SER A 153 -4.72 24.61 -1.82
N CYS A 154 -4.33 23.51 -2.45
CA CYS A 154 -3.32 22.58 -1.96
C CYS A 154 -1.90 23.17 -1.98
N PHE A 155 -1.71 24.31 -2.63
CA PHE A 155 -0.41 24.92 -2.86
C PHE A 155 -0.41 26.40 -2.42
N LYS A 156 0.66 26.80 -1.70
CA LYS A 156 0.95 28.21 -1.38
C LYS A 156 2.21 28.65 -2.12
N GLY A 157 2.24 29.90 -2.56
CA GLY A 157 3.35 30.46 -3.33
C GLY A 157 2.87 31.50 -4.36
N PRO A 158 3.72 31.94 -5.29
CA PRO A 158 5.07 31.44 -5.57
C PRO A 158 6.12 31.93 -4.55
N TYR A 159 7.00 31.03 -4.12
CA TYR A 159 8.17 31.33 -3.29
C TYR A 159 9.45 31.24 -4.11
N THR A 160 10.43 32.08 -3.80
CA THR A 160 11.73 32.06 -4.47
C THR A 160 12.72 31.19 -3.71
N ILE A 161 13.41 30.31 -4.41
CA ILE A 161 14.50 29.49 -3.84
C ILE A 161 15.71 30.39 -3.55
N THR A 162 16.17 30.40 -2.30
CA THR A 162 17.35 31.17 -1.86
C THR A 162 18.61 30.31 -1.81
N LYS A 163 18.47 29.05 -1.43
CA LYS A 163 19.60 28.13 -1.28
C LYS A 163 19.19 26.71 -1.62
N ILE A 164 20.09 26.00 -2.28
CA ILE A 164 19.95 24.59 -2.62
C ILE A 164 21.02 23.83 -1.85
N HIS A 165 20.62 22.84 -1.06
CA HIS A 165 21.52 22.01 -0.27
C HIS A 165 21.91 20.76 -1.06
N LYS A 166 23.05 20.14 -0.70
CA LYS A 166 23.56 18.92 -1.37
C LYS A 166 22.58 17.73 -1.31
N ASN A 167 21.63 17.74 -0.37
CA ASN A 167 20.65 16.66 -0.16
C ASN A 167 19.32 16.92 -0.89
N HIS A 168 19.30 17.70 -1.97
CA HIS A 168 18.10 18.09 -2.72
C HIS A 168 17.04 18.87 -1.91
N THR A 169 17.37 19.34 -0.72
CA THR A 169 16.54 20.24 0.08
C THR A 169 16.72 21.68 -0.41
N VAL A 170 15.63 22.45 -0.51
CA VAL A 170 15.64 23.85 -0.96
C VAL A 170 15.11 24.77 0.13
N THR A 171 15.83 25.85 0.42
CA THR A 171 15.40 26.90 1.35
C THR A 171 14.63 27.98 0.57
N LEU A 172 13.49 28.41 1.10
CA LEU A 172 12.56 29.32 0.42
C LEU A 172 12.46 30.67 1.15
N LYS A 173 12.36 31.76 0.39
CA LYS A 173 12.10 33.11 0.93
C LYS A 173 10.60 33.30 1.14
N LEU A 174 10.11 33.20 2.38
CA LEU A 174 8.78 33.69 2.72
C LEU A 174 8.84 35.20 2.94
N LYS A 175 7.71 35.88 2.71
CA LYS A 175 7.55 37.35 2.76
C LYS A 175 7.99 38.03 4.08
N ASN A 176 8.52 37.32 5.10
CA ASN A 176 9.28 37.89 6.23
C ASN A 176 10.06 36.90 7.14
N LYS A 177 10.26 35.61 6.80
CA LYS A 177 11.12 34.67 7.57
C LYS A 177 11.68 33.54 6.68
N GLU A 178 12.90 33.07 6.95
CA GLU A 178 13.51 31.92 6.28
C GLU A 178 13.04 30.61 6.95
N MET A 179 12.69 29.60 6.15
CA MET A 179 12.43 28.23 6.63
C MET A 179 13.36 27.26 5.90
N THR A 180 14.00 26.38 6.67
CA THR A 180 14.88 25.29 6.17
C THR A 180 14.05 24.10 5.74
#